data_AF-A0A4S2KNP1-F1
#
_entry.id   AF-A0A4S2KNP1-F1
#
_cell.length_a   1.000
_cell.length_b   1.000
_cell.length_c   1.000
_cell.angle_alpha   90.00
_cell.angle_beta   90.00
_cell.angle_gamma   90.00
#
_symmetry.space_group_name_H-M   'P 1'
#
loop_
_entity.id
_entity.type
_entity.pdbx_description
1 polymer ?
#
loop_
_entity_poly.entity_id
_entity_poly.type
_entity_poly.pdbx_seq_one_letter_code
_entity_poly.pdbx_strand_id
1 'polypeptide(L)'
;VYKRQGVHVRPGFQDLKFKGRNLPYFNTVQGALDYVDEYRSNSASANSGATAAGGQGCCNSNSQTSGEDTSTQHLVFLHAGTYRGEFLVIDSDVALIGAAPGNVAESVILERESESTVMFVEGAKRAYAGHLTLKFTPDVTSTVPHHKHYCLEVGENCSPTVDHCIIRSSSV
;
A
#
# COMPACT_ATOMS: atom_id res chain seq x y z
N VAL A 1 11.27 -19.86 -8.62
CA VAL A 1 10.36 -20.10 -7.47
C VAL A 1 9.96 -18.73 -6.92
N TYR A 2 8.79 -18.21 -7.30
CA TYR A 2 8.33 -16.90 -6.85
C TYR A 2 7.90 -17.00 -5.38
N LYS A 3 8.69 -16.41 -4.47
CA LYS A 3 8.31 -16.26 -3.06
C LYS A 3 7.03 -15.42 -3.01
N ARG A 4 5.93 -16.02 -2.57
CA ARG A 4 4.64 -15.31 -2.39
C ARG A 4 4.76 -14.37 -1.19
N GLN A 5 5.02 -13.09 -1.44
CA GLN A 5 5.25 -12.04 -0.42
C GLN A 5 4.01 -11.16 -0.15
N GLY A 6 2.81 -11.63 -0.52
CA GLY A 6 1.58 -10.88 -0.31
C GLY A 6 1.06 -10.99 1.12
N VAL A 7 0.62 -9.88 1.69
CA VAL A 7 -0.09 -9.81 2.97
C VAL A 7 -1.59 -9.65 2.76
N HIS A 8 -2.40 -10.08 3.73
CA HIS A 8 -3.85 -10.02 3.62
C HIS A 8 -4.46 -9.19 4.76
N VAL A 9 -5.31 -8.24 4.42
CA VAL A 9 -6.10 -7.49 5.40
C VAL A 9 -7.50 -8.07 5.44
N ARG A 10 -7.86 -8.68 6.57
CA ARG A 10 -9.20 -9.22 6.81
C ARG A 10 -9.51 -9.19 8.31
N PRO A 11 -10.43 -8.33 8.77
CA PRO A 11 -10.80 -8.26 10.18
C PRO A 11 -11.24 -9.63 10.73
N GLY A 12 -10.68 -10.01 11.88
CA GLY A 12 -10.97 -11.27 12.58
C GLY A 12 -10.16 -12.49 12.10
N PHE A 13 -9.24 -12.31 11.15
CA PHE A 13 -8.45 -13.41 10.58
C PHE A 13 -7.00 -13.46 11.06
N GLN A 14 -6.53 -12.43 11.76
CA GLN A 14 -5.14 -12.32 12.22
C GLN A 14 -4.69 -13.48 13.13
N ASP A 15 -5.57 -13.95 14.03
CA ASP A 15 -5.26 -15.03 14.97
C ASP A 15 -5.56 -16.44 14.43
N LEU A 16 -6.10 -16.53 13.21
CA LEU A 16 -6.51 -17.79 12.62
C LEU A 16 -5.32 -18.49 11.95
N LYS A 17 -5.05 -19.73 12.38
CA LYS A 17 -4.06 -20.59 11.73
C LYS A 17 -4.74 -21.46 10.67
N PHE A 18 -4.46 -21.17 9.42
CA PHE A 18 -4.91 -21.99 8.30
C PHE A 18 -3.94 -23.15 8.04
N LYS A 19 -4.47 -24.36 7.87
CA LYS A 19 -3.65 -25.51 7.47
C LYS A 19 -3.13 -25.30 6.05
N GLY A 20 -1.82 -25.43 5.85
CA GLY A 20 -1.17 -25.32 4.54
C GLY A 20 -0.27 -24.09 4.43
N ARG A 21 -0.70 -23.06 3.67
CA ARG A 21 0.11 -21.87 3.40
C ARG A 21 0.15 -20.96 4.63
N ASN A 22 1.35 -20.62 5.10
CA ASN A 22 1.54 -19.59 6.11
C ASN A 22 1.41 -18.21 5.44
N LEU A 23 0.23 -17.63 5.50
CA LEU A 23 -0.08 -16.31 4.96
C LEU A 23 -0.29 -15.34 6.13
N PRO A 24 0.37 -14.17 6.14
CA PRO A 24 0.17 -13.17 7.18
C PRO A 24 -1.18 -12.46 6.97
N TYR A 25 -1.98 -12.39 8.03
CA TYR A 25 -3.27 -11.71 8.08
C TYR A 25 -3.21 -10.55 9.08
N PHE A 26 -3.85 -9.44 8.72
CA PHE A 26 -3.96 -8.24 9.55
C PHE A 26 -5.42 -7.83 9.69
N ASN A 27 -5.79 -7.34 10.86
CA ASN A 27 -7.13 -6.80 11.09
C ASN A 27 -7.33 -5.42 10.47
N THR A 28 -6.25 -4.64 10.33
CA THR A 28 -6.24 -3.24 9.89
C THR A 28 -5.37 -3.07 8.65
N VAL A 29 -5.71 -2.10 7.80
CA VAL A 29 -4.89 -1.79 6.61
C VAL A 29 -3.56 -1.18 7.03
N GLN A 30 -3.58 -0.30 8.03
CA GLN A 30 -2.38 0.33 8.57
C GLN A 30 -1.39 -0.70 9.13
N GLY A 31 -1.87 -1.69 9.90
CA GLY A 31 -1.00 -2.73 10.44
C GLY A 31 -0.35 -3.61 9.36
N ALA A 32 -1.00 -3.76 8.19
CA ALA A 32 -0.40 -4.46 7.06
C ALA A 32 0.66 -3.61 6.34
N LEU A 33 0.45 -2.29 6.24
CA LEU A 33 1.44 -1.36 5.69
C LEU A 33 2.68 -1.30 6.58
N ASP A 34 2.49 -1.13 7.90
CA ASP A 34 3.58 -1.11 8.88
C ASP A 34 4.45 -2.38 8.79
N TYR A 35 3.81 -3.55 8.66
CA TYR A 35 4.52 -4.82 8.49
C TYR A 35 5.32 -4.88 7.18
N VAL A 36 4.75 -4.38 6.09
CA VAL A 36 5.44 -4.33 4.79
C VAL A 36 6.67 -3.43 4.87
N ASP A 37 6.58 -2.29 5.53
CA ASP A 37 7.69 -1.35 5.68
C ASP A 37 8.79 -1.89 6.61
N GLU A 38 8.42 -2.58 7.70
CA GLU A 38 9.36 -3.29 8.57
C GLU A 38 10.07 -4.42 7.81
N TYR A 39 9.33 -5.22 7.06
CA TYR A 39 9.87 -6.32 6.26
C TYR A 39 10.81 -5.80 5.16
N ARG A 40 10.46 -4.67 4.52
CA ARG A 40 11.30 -3.98 3.54
C ARG A 40 12.62 -3.54 4.16
N SER A 41 12.56 -2.89 5.32
CA SER A 41 13.75 -2.40 6.04
C SER A 41 14.72 -3.53 6.40
N ASN A 42 14.19 -4.69 6.80
CA ASN A 42 14.98 -5.89 7.08
C ASN A 42 15.56 -6.57 5.82
N SER A 43 14.88 -6.46 4.68
CA SER A 43 15.41 -6.95 3.41
C SER A 43 16.50 -6.04 2.81
N ALA A 44 16.39 -4.73 3.01
CA ALA A 44 17.37 -3.74 2.57
C ALA A 44 18.68 -3.83 3.36
N SER A 45 18.62 -4.19 4.66
CA SER A 45 19.82 -4.39 5.50
C SER A 45 20.57 -5.68 5.21
N ALA A 46 19.92 -6.70 4.63
CA ALA A 46 20.59 -7.92 4.17
C ALA A 46 21.44 -7.71 2.89
N ASN A 47 21.22 -6.61 2.16
CA ASN A 47 21.96 -6.28 0.95
C ASN A 47 23.11 -5.28 1.16
N SER A 48 23.29 -4.78 2.39
CA SER A 48 24.40 -3.90 2.80
C SER A 48 25.49 -4.63 3.60
N GLY A 49 25.48 -5.97 3.60
CA GLY A 49 26.44 -6.84 4.28
C GLY A 49 27.42 -7.57 3.35
N ALA A 50 28.10 -6.85 2.46
CA ALA A 50 29.26 -7.38 1.73
C ALA A 50 30.37 -6.32 1.60
N THR A 51 30.89 -5.84 2.73
CA THR A 51 32.22 -5.22 2.79
C THR A 51 33.28 -6.32 2.70
N ALA A 52 33.54 -6.79 1.48
CA ALA A 52 34.73 -7.59 1.17
C ALA A 52 35.87 -6.65 0.75
N ALA A 53 36.94 -6.67 1.53
CA ALA A 53 38.18 -5.95 1.29
C ALA A 53 38.89 -6.47 0.02
N GLY A 54 39.42 -5.54 -0.79
CA GLY A 54 40.58 -5.72 -1.66
C GLY A 54 40.41 -6.57 -2.92
N GLY A 55 40.66 -5.99 -4.10
CA GLY A 55 40.97 -6.76 -5.30
C GLY A 55 40.40 -6.22 -6.61
N GLN A 56 41.23 -5.43 -7.28
CA GLN A 56 41.25 -5.04 -8.70
C GLN A 56 40.64 -6.08 -9.68
N GLY A 57 39.70 -5.67 -10.54
CA GLY A 57 39.18 -6.52 -11.63
C GLY A 57 38.16 -5.81 -12.51
N CYS A 58 38.53 -5.61 -13.77
CA CYS A 58 37.88 -4.80 -14.80
C CYS A 58 36.68 -5.48 -15.49
N CYS A 59 35.57 -4.75 -15.60
CA CYS A 59 34.77 -4.70 -16.83
C CYS A 59 33.76 -3.54 -16.77
N ASN A 60 34.08 -2.49 -17.52
CA ASN A 60 33.11 -1.48 -17.94
C ASN A 60 32.29 -2.08 -19.09
N SER A 61 30.98 -2.11 -18.96
CA SER A 61 30.06 -2.29 -20.09
C SER A 61 28.88 -1.36 -19.85
N ASN A 62 28.94 -0.25 -20.56
CA ASN A 62 27.93 0.80 -20.56
C ASN A 62 26.66 0.25 -21.24
N SER A 63 25.76 -0.31 -20.43
CA SER A 63 24.33 -0.40 -20.78
C SER A 63 23.59 0.59 -19.88
N GLN A 64 23.49 1.82 -20.38
CA GLN A 64 22.58 2.85 -19.89
C GLN A 64 21.14 2.45 -20.26
N THR A 65 20.67 1.38 -19.63
CA THR A 65 19.26 1.05 -19.44
C THR A 65 18.94 1.47 -18.02
N SER A 66 18.20 2.57 -17.86
CA SER A 66 17.74 3.08 -16.57
C SER A 66 17.16 1.94 -15.74
N GLY A 67 17.96 1.45 -14.79
CA GLY A 67 17.74 0.19 -14.09
C GLY A 67 16.37 0.20 -13.43
N GLU A 68 15.45 -0.54 -14.03
CA GLU A 68 14.20 -0.93 -13.42
C GLU A 68 14.59 -1.81 -12.24
N ASP A 69 14.73 -1.20 -11.07
CA ASP A 69 14.94 -1.91 -9.82
C ASP A 69 13.78 -2.89 -9.69
N THR A 70 14.05 -4.16 -10.02
CA THR A 70 13.13 -5.29 -9.84
C THR A 70 12.96 -5.60 -8.35
N SER A 71 12.98 -4.58 -7.49
CA SER A 71 12.40 -4.60 -6.17
C SER A 71 11.00 -5.20 -6.32
N THR A 72 10.82 -6.36 -5.70
CA THR A 72 9.54 -7.05 -5.68
C THR A 72 8.52 -6.12 -5.03
N GLN A 73 7.56 -5.62 -5.81
CA GLN A 73 6.43 -4.85 -5.31
C GLN A 73 5.75 -5.62 -4.18
N HIS A 74 5.60 -4.99 -3.01
CA HIS A 74 4.91 -5.60 -1.89
C HIS A 74 3.40 -5.57 -2.15
N LEU A 75 2.74 -6.71 -2.01
CA LEU A 75 1.32 -6.86 -2.34
C LEU A 75 0.50 -6.89 -1.05
N VAL A 76 -0.51 -6.02 -0.95
CA VAL A 76 -1.46 -5.96 0.16
C VAL A 76 -2.86 -6.24 -0.41
N PHE A 77 -3.44 -7.38 -0.03
CA PHE A 77 -4.78 -7.77 -0.45
C PHE A 77 -5.81 -7.36 0.61
N LEU A 78 -6.69 -6.43 0.27
CA LEU A 78 -7.78 -5.98 1.12
C LEU A 78 -9.01 -6.81 0.85
N HIS A 79 -9.45 -7.61 1.82
CA HIS A 79 -10.65 -8.43 1.65
C HIS A 79 -11.93 -7.59 1.73
N ALA A 80 -13.06 -8.18 1.32
CA ALA A 80 -14.37 -7.55 1.45
C ALA A 80 -14.62 -7.04 2.88
N GLY A 81 -15.02 -5.78 2.99
CA GLY A 81 -15.22 -5.10 4.26
C GLY A 81 -15.25 -3.57 4.10
N THR A 82 -15.72 -2.90 5.15
CA THR A 82 -15.62 -1.45 5.28
C THR A 82 -14.59 -1.13 6.35
N TYR A 83 -13.50 -0.50 5.94
CA TYR A 83 -12.38 -0.10 6.79
C TYR A 83 -12.57 1.37 7.13
N ARG A 84 -12.75 1.67 8.42
CA ARG A 84 -13.09 2.99 8.93
C ARG A 84 -12.05 3.53 9.89
N GLY A 85 -11.85 4.84 9.86
CA GLY A 85 -11.06 5.56 10.85
C GLY A 85 -9.54 5.48 10.66
N GLU A 86 -9.07 4.72 9.66
CA GLU A 86 -7.64 4.62 9.35
C GLU A 86 -7.19 5.80 8.48
N PHE A 87 -6.07 6.43 8.84
CA PHE A 87 -5.39 7.40 7.98
C PHE A 87 -4.27 6.69 7.21
N LEU A 88 -4.43 6.55 5.90
CA LEU A 88 -3.46 5.82 5.09
C LEU A 88 -2.51 6.78 4.40
N VAL A 89 -1.28 6.84 4.91
CA VAL A 89 -0.16 7.55 4.28
C VAL A 89 0.73 6.50 3.62
N ILE A 90 0.93 6.62 2.31
CA ILE A 90 1.71 5.68 1.52
C ILE A 90 2.95 6.41 1.00
N ASP A 91 4.09 6.12 1.60
CA ASP A 91 5.40 6.68 1.27
C ASP A 91 6.32 5.65 0.58
N SER A 92 5.78 4.48 0.20
CA SER A 92 6.55 3.39 -0.36
C SER A 92 5.86 2.72 -1.56
N ASP A 93 6.65 2.00 -2.37
CA ASP A 93 6.14 1.22 -3.51
C ASP A 93 5.40 -0.03 -3.04
N VAL A 94 4.11 0.13 -2.74
CA VAL A 94 3.18 -0.93 -2.32
C VAL A 94 2.00 -1.03 -3.28
N ALA A 95 1.52 -2.25 -3.54
CA ALA A 95 0.32 -2.50 -4.31
C ALA A 95 -0.84 -2.91 -3.39
N LEU A 96 -1.80 -1.99 -3.21
CA LEU A 96 -3.06 -2.18 -2.51
C LEU A 96 -4.12 -2.68 -3.50
N ILE A 97 -4.60 -3.90 -3.29
CA ILE A 97 -5.53 -4.56 -4.21
C ILE A 97 -6.76 -5.04 -3.44
N GLY A 98 -7.94 -4.60 -3.85
CA GLY A 98 -9.19 -5.16 -3.35
C GLY A 98 -9.35 -6.63 -3.76
N ALA A 99 -9.84 -7.46 -2.84
CA ALA A 99 -9.99 -8.89 -2.99
C ALA A 99 -11.34 -9.35 -2.44
N ALA A 100 -12.33 -9.44 -3.32
CA ALA A 100 -13.68 -9.87 -2.97
C ALA A 100 -14.30 -10.67 -4.12
N PRO A 101 -15.29 -11.54 -3.85
CA PRO A 101 -16.07 -12.15 -4.92
C PRO A 101 -17.01 -11.10 -5.54
N GLY A 102 -17.24 -11.19 -6.86
CA GLY A 102 -18.18 -10.31 -7.57
C GLY A 102 -17.59 -8.93 -7.88
N ASN A 103 -18.39 -7.88 -7.74
CA ASN A 103 -17.93 -6.51 -7.96
C ASN A 103 -17.02 -6.06 -6.80
N VAL A 104 -15.72 -6.21 -7.00
CA VAL A 104 -14.70 -6.02 -5.96
C VAL A 104 -14.73 -4.60 -5.40
N ALA A 105 -14.80 -3.61 -6.28
CA ALA A 105 -14.73 -2.21 -5.89
C ALA A 105 -15.88 -1.81 -4.94
N GLU A 106 -17.07 -2.40 -5.08
CA GLU A 106 -18.21 -2.15 -4.19
C GLU A 106 -18.12 -2.89 -2.84
N SER A 107 -17.30 -3.93 -2.78
CA SER A 107 -17.19 -4.80 -1.60
C SER A 107 -16.05 -4.41 -0.66
N VAL A 108 -15.05 -3.69 -1.16
CA VAL A 108 -13.87 -3.24 -0.40
C VAL A 108 -13.93 -1.72 -0.31
N ILE A 109 -14.27 -1.19 0.87
CA ILE A 109 -14.52 0.24 1.06
C ILE A 109 -13.55 0.78 2.11
N LEU A 110 -12.74 1.75 1.73
CA LEU A 110 -11.96 2.59 2.64
C LEU A 110 -12.77 3.86 2.89
N GLU A 111 -13.23 4.05 4.12
CA GLU A 111 -14.12 5.14 4.49
C GLU A 111 -13.53 6.01 5.60
N ARG A 112 -13.57 7.32 5.39
CA ARG A 112 -13.13 8.28 6.41
C ARG A 112 -14.06 9.48 6.49
N GLU A 113 -14.17 10.02 7.70
CA GLU A 113 -15.03 11.17 8.04
C GLU A 113 -14.25 12.41 8.52
N SER A 114 -12.96 12.24 8.78
CA SER A 114 -12.04 13.30 9.14
C SER A 114 -10.74 13.10 8.38
N GLU A 115 -10.07 14.18 7.99
CA GLU A 115 -8.80 14.14 7.24
C GLU A 115 -8.85 13.39 5.89
N SER A 116 -7.74 13.34 5.15
CA SER A 116 -7.69 12.66 3.85
C SER A 116 -7.80 11.13 4.02
N THR A 117 -8.52 10.43 3.13
CA THR A 117 -8.70 8.96 3.26
C THR A 117 -7.44 8.20 2.88
N VAL A 118 -6.84 8.53 1.73
CA VAL A 118 -5.56 8.00 1.28
C VAL A 118 -4.69 9.15 0.79
N MET A 119 -3.43 9.16 1.23
CA MET A 119 -2.42 10.14 0.82
C MET A 119 -1.16 9.41 0.34
N PHE A 120 -0.83 9.59 -0.93
CA PHE A 120 0.45 9.17 -1.48
C PHE A 120 1.47 10.29 -1.29
N VAL A 121 2.66 9.97 -0.82
CA VAL A 121 3.75 10.94 -0.59
C VAL A 121 5.04 10.45 -1.22
N GLU A 122 6.13 11.22 -1.03
CA GLU A 122 7.44 10.89 -1.56
C GLU A 122 7.84 9.45 -1.24
N GLY A 123 8.23 8.70 -2.28
CA GLY A 123 8.63 7.29 -2.19
C GLY A 123 7.59 6.31 -2.76
N ALA A 124 6.35 6.74 -2.98
CA ALA A 124 5.31 6.00 -3.69
C ALA A 124 5.37 6.20 -5.23
N LYS A 125 6.50 5.84 -5.86
CA LYS A 125 6.73 6.09 -7.31
C LYS A 125 6.09 5.04 -8.21
N ARG A 126 5.91 3.82 -7.70
CA ARG A 126 5.30 2.68 -8.38
C ARG A 126 4.20 2.06 -7.54
N ALA A 127 3.74 2.77 -6.51
CA ALA A 127 2.61 2.34 -5.70
C ALA A 127 1.38 2.14 -6.58
N TYR A 128 0.59 1.13 -6.26
CA TYR A 128 -0.64 0.80 -6.97
C TYR A 128 -1.79 0.76 -5.98
N ALA A 129 -2.91 1.37 -6.30
CA ALA A 129 -4.16 1.19 -5.58
C ALA A 129 -5.26 0.85 -6.57
N GLY A 130 -5.89 -0.30 -6.41
CA GLY A 130 -6.93 -0.71 -7.33
C GLY A 130 -7.99 -1.64 -6.78
N HIS A 131 -9.10 -1.67 -7.52
CA HIS A 131 -10.25 -2.53 -7.24
C HIS A 131 -10.89 -2.29 -5.85
N LEU A 132 -10.94 -1.04 -5.41
CA LEU A 132 -11.51 -0.65 -4.12
C LEU A 132 -12.31 0.65 -4.23
N THR A 133 -13.16 0.92 -3.25
CA THR A 133 -13.84 2.20 -3.10
C THR A 133 -13.10 3.07 -2.09
N LEU A 134 -12.74 4.29 -2.50
CA LEU A 134 -12.32 5.35 -1.59
C LEU A 134 -13.54 6.23 -1.30
N LYS A 135 -13.88 6.39 -0.03
CA LYS A 135 -15.03 7.16 0.42
C LYS A 135 -14.63 8.18 1.48
N PHE A 136 -14.86 9.45 1.17
CA PHE A 136 -14.77 10.53 2.15
C PHE A 136 -16.16 11.09 2.44
N THR A 137 -16.59 11.01 3.70
CA THR A 137 -17.88 11.52 4.15
C THR A 137 -17.69 12.32 5.42
N PRO A 138 -17.43 13.64 5.31
CA PRO A 138 -17.15 14.47 6.47
C PRO A 138 -18.34 14.46 7.44
N ASP A 139 -18.05 14.47 8.73
CA ASP A 139 -19.10 14.66 9.74
C ASP A 139 -19.78 16.02 9.53
N VAL A 140 -21.10 16.05 9.67
CA VAL A 140 -21.95 17.25 9.57
C VAL A 140 -21.58 18.29 10.64
N THR A 141 -20.94 17.86 11.73
CA THR A 141 -20.42 18.76 12.77
C THR A 141 -19.02 19.30 12.47
N SER A 142 -18.37 18.85 11.39
CA SER A 142 -17.01 19.28 11.04
C SER A 142 -16.98 20.79 10.75
N THR A 143 -16.26 21.53 11.58
CA THR A 143 -15.95 22.95 11.35
C THR A 143 -14.72 23.12 10.45
N VAL A 144 -14.11 22.02 10.00
CA VAL A 144 -12.88 22.06 9.21
C VAL A 144 -13.22 22.45 7.77
N PRO A 145 -12.57 23.47 7.20
CA PRO A 145 -12.82 23.89 5.83
C PRO A 145 -12.60 22.76 4.81
N HIS A 146 -13.50 22.62 3.84
CA HIS A 146 -13.46 21.59 2.79
C HIS A 146 -12.19 21.59 1.92
N HIS A 147 -11.38 22.65 1.95
CA HIS A 147 -10.13 22.74 1.19
C HIS A 147 -8.94 22.10 1.92
N LYS A 148 -9.15 21.42 3.06
CA LYS A 148 -8.08 20.79 3.85
C LYS A 148 -8.05 19.27 3.77
N HIS A 149 -9.12 18.62 3.32
CA HIS A 149 -9.27 17.17 3.39
C HIS A 149 -9.80 16.61 2.08
N TYR A 150 -9.15 15.56 1.57
CA TYR A 150 -9.42 15.00 0.26
C TYR A 150 -9.72 13.49 0.35
N CYS A 151 -10.58 12.99 -0.52
CA CYS A 151 -10.81 11.54 -0.60
C CYS A 151 -9.53 10.79 -1.03
N LEU A 152 -8.78 11.39 -1.95
CA LEU A 152 -7.50 10.88 -2.43
C LEU A 152 -6.56 12.05 -2.64
N GLU A 153 -5.35 11.94 -2.12
CA GLU A 153 -4.30 12.95 -2.23
C GLU A 153 -3.03 12.33 -2.83
N VAL A 154 -2.46 13.02 -3.81
CA VAL A 154 -1.19 12.65 -4.45
C VAL A 154 -0.23 13.81 -4.21
N GLY A 155 0.70 13.61 -3.28
CA GLY A 155 1.67 14.59 -2.84
C GLY A 155 2.84 14.74 -3.81
N GLU A 156 3.91 15.37 -3.32
CA GLU A 156 5.09 15.67 -4.12
C GLU A 156 5.98 14.43 -4.34
N ASN A 157 6.74 14.42 -5.44
CA ASN A 157 7.74 13.39 -5.74
C ASN A 157 7.23 11.93 -5.76
N CYS A 158 5.93 11.73 -6.03
CA CYS A 158 5.30 10.43 -6.15
C CYS A 158 4.56 10.27 -7.49
N SER A 159 4.32 9.03 -7.90
CA SER A 159 3.63 8.71 -9.17
C SER A 159 2.82 7.41 -9.06
N PRO A 160 1.86 7.34 -8.12
CA PRO A 160 1.05 6.15 -7.91
C PRO A 160 0.14 5.88 -9.11
N THR A 161 -0.17 4.60 -9.34
CA THR A 161 -1.19 4.18 -10.29
C THR A 161 -2.48 3.87 -9.55
N VAL A 162 -3.57 4.58 -9.89
CA VAL A 162 -4.90 4.36 -9.32
C VAL A 162 -5.82 3.83 -10.41
N ASP A 163 -6.35 2.62 -10.22
CA ASP A 163 -6.96 1.84 -11.29
C ASP A 163 -8.18 1.03 -10.82
N HIS A 164 -9.26 1.02 -11.60
CA HIS A 164 -10.54 0.36 -11.23
C HIS A 164 -11.07 0.72 -9.83
N CYS A 165 -10.74 1.92 -9.33
CA CYS A 165 -11.26 2.43 -8.08
C CYS A 165 -12.58 3.18 -8.29
N ILE A 166 -13.46 3.11 -7.30
CA ILE A 166 -14.63 3.99 -7.20
C ILE A 166 -14.28 5.08 -6.20
N ILE A 167 -14.28 6.34 -6.61
CA ILE A 167 -14.02 7.48 -5.72
C ILE A 167 -15.35 8.15 -5.40
N ARG A 168 -15.71 8.19 -4.11
CA ARG A 168 -16.89 8.88 -3.59
C ARG A 168 -16.46 9.93 -2.59
N SER A 169 -16.88 11.17 -2.79
CA SER A 169 -16.64 12.26 -1.87
C SER A 169 -17.95 13.01 -1.69
N SER A 170 -18.29 13.34 -0.44
CA SER A 170 -19.39 14.26 -0.12
C SER A 170 -18.84 15.51 0.58
N SER A 171 -19.48 16.65 0.36
CA SER A 171 -19.27 17.88 1.13
C SER A 171 -20.55 18.19 1.92
N VAL A 172 -20.43 18.97 2.99
CA VAL A 172 -21.56 19.50 3.77
C VAL A 172 -21.83 20.94 3.42
#